data_AF-A0A316GHW6-F1
#
_entry.id   AF-A0A316GHW6-F1
#
_cell.length_a   1.000
_cell.length_b   1.000
_cell.length_c   1.000
_cell.angle_alpha   90.00
_cell.angle_beta   90.00
_cell.angle_gamma   90.00
#
_symmetry.space_group_name_H-M   'P 1'
#
loop_
_entity.id
_entity.type
_entity.pdbx_description
1 polymer ?
#
loop_
_entity_poly.entity_id
_entity_poly.type
_entity_poly.pdbx_seq_one_letter_code
_entity_poly.pdbx_strand_id
1 'polypeptide(L)' 'MRSKQPYVWTITWATWGQHRLSFAGTVCVPPKSTVDVSLDPGETARWMLHCHHMPHLASGMMTVRAVTASA' A
#
# COMPACT_ATOMS: atom_id res chain seq x y z
N MET A 1 -6.49 -10.20 -26.08
CA MET A 1 -5.98 -10.80 -24.82
C MET A 1 -5.74 -9.68 -23.81
N ARG A 2 -6.76 -9.30 -23.02
CA ARG A 2 -6.63 -8.28 -21.97
C ARG A 2 -6.04 -8.93 -20.72
N SER A 3 -4.87 -8.46 -20.34
CA SER A 3 -4.19 -8.79 -19.10
C SER A 3 -5.13 -8.62 -17.90
N LYS A 4 -5.57 -9.72 -17.29
CA LYS A 4 -6.22 -9.75 -15.97
C LYS A 4 -5.15 -9.74 -14.89
N GLN A 5 -4.28 -8.73 -14.90
CA GLN A 5 -3.23 -8.62 -13.88
C GLN A 5 -3.88 -8.31 -12.52
N PRO A 6 -3.52 -9.04 -11.45
CA PRO A 6 -3.96 -8.72 -10.10
C PRO A 6 -3.52 -7.30 -9.73
N TYR A 7 -4.38 -6.57 -9.04
CA TYR A 7 -4.07 -5.23 -8.57
C TYR A 7 -3.20 -5.36 -7.32
N VAL A 8 -1.97 -4.88 -7.40
CA VAL A 8 -0.99 -5.03 -6.33
C VAL A 8 -1.06 -3.79 -5.42
N TRP A 9 -1.57 -3.94 -4.19
CA TRP A 9 -1.63 -2.86 -3.20
C TRP A 9 -0.41 -2.95 -2.28
N THR A 10 0.24 -1.81 -2.05
CA THR A 10 1.40 -1.71 -1.17
C THR A 10 1.01 -0.97 0.10
N ILE A 11 1.18 -1.61 1.25
CA ILE A 11 1.28 -0.92 2.53
C ILE A 11 2.77 -0.75 2.76
N THR A 12 3.34 0.40 2.38
CA THR A 12 4.76 0.62 2.63
C THR A 12 4.96 0.77 4.12
N TRP A 13 5.96 0.09 4.68
CA TRP A 13 6.32 0.24 6.08
C TRP A 13 7.05 1.56 6.38
N ALA A 14 6.76 2.63 5.64
CA ALA A 14 7.54 3.85 5.62
C ALA A 14 6.66 5.11 5.75
N THR A 15 7.19 6.06 6.50
CA THR A 15 6.62 7.38 6.72
C THR A 15 6.86 8.27 5.50
N TRP A 16 6.08 9.35 5.35
CA TRP A 16 6.25 10.32 4.24
C TRP A 16 7.70 10.86 4.24
N GLY A 17 8.47 10.59 3.16
CA GLY A 17 9.88 10.98 3.03
C GLY A 17 10.90 9.83 3.09
N GLN A 18 10.52 8.63 3.54
CA GLN A 18 11.38 7.44 3.55
C GLN A 18 10.99 6.38 2.51
N HIS A 19 10.33 6.80 1.43
CA HIS A 19 9.82 5.90 0.37
C HIS A 19 10.98 5.16 -0.31
N ARG A 20 11.28 3.96 0.18
CA ARG A 20 12.25 3.04 -0.42
C ARG A 20 11.53 2.17 -1.44
N LEU A 21 12.10 2.07 -2.64
CA LEU A 21 11.65 1.15 -3.68
C LEU A 21 12.01 -0.28 -3.25
N SER A 22 11.10 -0.95 -2.55
CA SER A 22 11.21 -2.35 -2.16
C SER A 22 9.86 -3.04 -2.35
N PHE A 23 9.86 -4.21 -2.98
CA PHE A 23 8.65 -5.04 -3.09
C PHE A 23 8.34 -5.77 -1.77
N ALA A 24 9.26 -5.79 -0.80
CA ALA A 24 9.00 -6.33 0.54
C ALA A 24 7.96 -5.46 1.25
N GLY A 25 6.79 -6.03 1.58
CA GLY A 25 5.62 -5.30 2.11
C GLY A 25 4.51 -5.02 1.10
N THR A 26 4.62 -5.57 -0.11
CA THR A 26 3.59 -5.43 -1.15
C THR A 26 2.71 -6.68 -1.22
N VAL A 27 1.38 -6.50 -1.25
CA VAL A 27 0.39 -7.60 -1.35
C VAL A 27 -0.30 -7.56 -2.72
N CYS A 28 -0.33 -8.71 -3.39
CA CYS A 28 -1.12 -8.89 -4.61
C CYS A 28 -2.58 -9.15 -4.26
N VAL A 29 -3.49 -8.31 -4.74
CA VAL A 29 -4.93 -8.52 -4.55
C VAL A 29 -5.57 -8.87 -5.91
N PRO A 30 -6.18 -10.05 -6.06
CA PRO A 30 -6.75 -10.47 -7.34
C PRO A 30 -7.99 -9.68 -7.75
N PRO A 31 -8.34 -9.63 -9.05
CA PRO A 31 -9.52 -8.93 -9.53
C PRO A 31 -10.81 -9.42 -8.84
N LYS A 32 -11.58 -8.50 -8.25
CA LYS A 32 -12.84 -8.79 -7.54
C LYS A 32 -12.65 -9.69 -6.31
N SER A 33 -11.50 -9.59 -5.67
CA SER A 33 -11.18 -10.32 -4.44
C SER A 33 -10.81 -9.36 -3.31
N THR A 34 -10.99 -9.84 -2.08
CA THR A 34 -10.59 -9.14 -0.86
C THR A 34 -9.46 -9.94 -0.21
N VAL A 35 -8.45 -9.24 0.32
CA VAL A 35 -7.34 -9.84 1.06
C VAL A 35 -7.23 -9.10 2.39
N ASP A 36 -7.19 -9.87 3.48
CA ASP A 36 -6.93 -9.34 4.81
C ASP A 36 -5.43 -9.20 5.04
N VAL A 37 -5.02 -8.03 5.55
CA VAL A 37 -3.62 -7.71 5.81
C VAL A 37 -3.51 -7.16 7.23
N SER A 38 -2.62 -7.75 8.02
CA SER A 38 -2.23 -7.19 9.31
C SER A 38 -1.10 -6.18 9.11
N LEU A 39 -1.26 -4.99 9.68
CA LEU A 39 -0.27 -3.92 9.67
C LEU A 39 0.22 -3.71 11.10
N ASP A 40 1.51 -3.94 11.32
CA ASP A 40 2.25 -3.62 12.55
C ASP A 40 3.09 -2.35 12.34
N PRO A 41 2.58 -1.15 12.67
CA PRO A 41 3.31 0.09 12.45
C PRO A 41 4.39 0.27 13.53
N GLY A 42 5.65 0.15 13.14
CA GLY A 42 6.79 0.32 14.05
C GLY A 42 7.03 1.77 14.54
N GLU A 43 6.33 2.76 13.99
CA GLU A 43 6.47 4.17 14.36
C GLU A 43 5.14 4.95 14.25
N THR A 44 4.94 5.89 15.17
CA THR A 44 3.85 6.89 15.11
C THR A 44 4.14 7.90 14.01
N ALA A 45 3.44 7.78 12.88
CA ALA A 45 3.66 8.62 11.72
C ALA A 45 2.52 8.52 10.70
N ARG A 46 2.68 9.21 9.56
CA ARG A 46 1.80 9.10 8.39
C ARG A 46 2.39 8.13 7.37
N TRP A 47 1.71 7.00 7.16
CA TRP A 47 2.14 5.90 6.30
C TRP A 47 1.40 5.96 4.97
N MET A 48 2.12 5.77 3.86
CA MET A 48 1.51 5.75 2.52
C MET A 48 1.01 4.35 2.18
N LEU A 49 -0.24 4.26 1.72
CA LEU A 49 -0.84 3.06 1.18
C LEU A 49 -1.23 3.36 -0.27
N HIS A 50 -0.62 2.69 -1.23
CA HIS A 50 -0.88 2.96 -2.64
C HIS A 50 -0.66 1.74 -3.52
N CYS A 51 -1.20 1.76 -4.73
CA CYS A 51 -0.93 0.74 -5.72
C CYS A 51 0.41 1.00 -6.42
N HIS A 52 1.26 -0.01 -6.54
CA HIS A 52 2.55 0.11 -7.25
C HIS A 52 2.43 -0.02 -8.78
N HIS A 53 1.20 -0.20 -9.29
CA HIS A 53 0.89 -0.13 -10.71
C HIS A 53 0.64 1.33 -11.09
N MET A 54 1.58 1.97 -11.80
CA MET A 54 1.54 3.40 -12.07
C MET A 54 0.21 3.95 -12.65
N PRO A 55 -0.47 3.26 -13.59
CA PRO A 55 -1.80 3.69 -14.03
C PRO A 55 -2.84 3.81 -12.91
N HIS A 56 -2.77 2.92 -11.93
CA HIS A 56 -3.67 2.92 -10.77
C HIS A 56 -3.30 4.00 -9.75
N LEU A 57 -2.00 4.22 -9.54
CA LEU A 57 -1.53 5.34 -8.73
C LEU A 57 -2.00 6.67 -9.34
N ALA A 58 -1.80 6.85 -10.64
CA ALA A 58 -2.20 8.05 -11.38
C ALA A 58 -3.73 8.27 -11.38
N SER A 59 -4.52 7.18 -11.33
CA SER A 59 -5.97 7.26 -11.19
C SER A 59 -6.45 7.48 -9.75
N GLY A 60 -5.54 7.63 -8.77
CA GLY A 60 -5.86 7.99 -7.39
C GLY A 60 -5.92 6.84 -6.38
N MET A 61 -5.39 5.65 -6.70
CA MET A 61 -5.23 4.57 -5.69
C MET A 61 -4.04 4.84 -4.78
N MET A 62 -4.12 5.92 -4.02
CA MET A 62 -3.21 6.34 -2.97
C MET A 62 -4.01 6.92 -1.81
N THR A 63 -3.68 6.49 -0.60
CA THR A 63 -4.21 7.05 0.63
C THR A 63 -3.11 7.11 1.69
N VAL A 64 -3.36 7.86 2.75
CA VAL A 64 -2.44 8.00 3.88
C VAL A 64 -3.16 7.51 5.13
N ARG A 65 -2.45 6.72 5.93
CA ARG A 65 -2.91 6.32 7.26
C ARG A 65 -2.06 7.00 8.33
N ALA A 66 -2.70 7.79 9.18
CA ALA A 66 -2.06 8.29 10.39
C ALA A 66 -2.09 7.21 11.46
N VAL A 67 -0.93 6.91 12.03
CA VAL A 67 -0.75 6.08 13.20
C VAL A 67 -0.32 6.99 14.34
N THR A 68 -1.00 6.90 15.47
CA THR A 68 -0.68 7.64 16.70
C THR A 68 -0.44 6.66 17.84
N ALA A 69 0.33 7.08 18.84
CA ALA A 69 0.44 6.32 20.07
C ALA A 69 -0.94 6.13 20.71
N SER A 70 -1.17 4.97 21.30
CA SER A 70 -2.31 4.80 22.21
C SER A 70 -2.06 5.63 23.47
N ALA A 71 -3.10 6.28 23.97
CA ALA A 71 -3.09 6.89 25.29
C ALA A 71 -2.95 5.83 26.39
#